data_AF-A0A8S2ZYL3-F1
#
_entry.id   AF-A0A8S2ZYL3-F1
#
_cell.length_a   1.000
_cell.length_b   1.000
_cell.length_c   1.000
_cell.angle_alpha   90.00
_cell.angle_beta   90.00
_cell.angle_gamma   90.00
#
_symmetry.space_group_name_H-M   'P 1'
#
loop_
_entity.id
_entity.type
_entity.pdbx_description
1 polymer ?
#
loop_
_entity_poly.entity_id
_entity_poly.type
_entity_poly.pdbx_seq_one_letter_code
_entity_poly.pdbx_strand_id
1 'polypeptide(L)'
;SISLPFIHLGQIVNAACGPLVMAPVSQLSCLWFGTNERTRATSAALVASNLGPTFGFLISPYIVSKPDNVPYLLFFHVGLAFVACVLTLLYFPSVPPSPPSPAAELLIYHPLSEEQGAHVRLYLRNVWQCLSTPS
;
A
#
# COMPACT_ATOMS: atom_id res chain seq x y z
N SER A 1 -10.43 10.04 -29.87
CA SER A 1 -11.19 10.77 -28.83
C SER A 1 -11.58 9.89 -27.65
N ILE A 2 -12.10 8.67 -27.88
CA ILE A 2 -12.54 7.77 -26.79
C ILE A 2 -11.41 7.30 -25.85
N SER A 3 -10.15 7.24 -26.30
CA SER A 3 -9.03 6.71 -25.51
C SER A 3 -8.61 7.60 -24.33
N LEU A 4 -8.82 8.93 -24.44
CA LEU A 4 -8.44 9.89 -23.39
C LEU A 4 -9.18 9.66 -22.06
N PRO A 5 -10.53 9.54 -22.02
CA PRO A 5 -11.22 9.27 -20.75
C PRO A 5 -10.82 7.92 -20.13
N PHE A 6 -10.52 6.89 -20.92
CA PHE A 6 -10.02 5.61 -20.39
C PHE A 6 -8.65 5.74 -19.73
N ILE A 7 -7.74 6.51 -20.32
CA ILE A 7 -6.41 6.76 -19.74
C ILE A 7 -6.55 7.53 -18.43
N HIS A 8 -7.36 8.59 -18.40
CA HIS A 8 -7.58 9.38 -17.19
C HIS A 8 -8.22 8.55 -16.08
N LEU A 9 -9.21 7.72 -16.41
CA LEU A 9 -9.81 6.80 -15.44
C LEU A 9 -8.76 5.83 -14.87
N GLY A 10 -7.93 5.24 -15.72
CA GLY A 10 -6.85 4.36 -15.28
C GLY A 10 -5.84 5.05 -14.36
N GLN A 11 -5.47 6.29 -14.66
CA GLN A 11 -4.56 7.08 -13.82
C GLN A 11 -5.18 7.44 -12.47
N ILE A 12 -6.48 7.79 -12.42
CA ILE A 12 -7.20 8.06 -11.17
C ILE A 12 -7.22 6.82 -10.28
N VAL A 13 -7.54 5.66 -10.86
CA VAL A 13 -7.54 4.38 -10.13
C VAL A 13 -6.13 4.06 -9.61
N ASN A 14 -5.10 4.26 -10.43
CA ASN A 14 -3.71 4.07 -10.01
C ASN A 14 -3.29 5.02 -8.88
N ALA A 15 -3.70 6.30 -8.95
CA ALA A 15 -3.42 7.28 -7.90
C ALA A 15 -4.11 6.90 -6.57
N ALA A 16 -5.34 6.40 -6.63
CA ALA A 16 -6.05 5.91 -5.44
C ALA A 16 -5.38 4.67 -4.82
N CYS A 17 -4.71 3.84 -5.62
CA CYS A 17 -4.00 2.66 -5.15
C CYS A 17 -2.79 3.01 -4.25
N GLY A 18 -2.08 4.10 -4.55
CA GLY A 18 -0.86 4.48 -3.81
C GLY A 18 -1.05 4.54 -2.28
N PRO A 19 -1.98 5.36 -1.77
CA PRO A 19 -2.27 5.43 -0.33
C PRO A 19 -2.75 4.10 0.26
N LEU A 20 -3.54 3.33 -0.49
CA LEU A 20 -4.08 2.04 -0.04
C LEU A 20 -2.99 0.99 0.17
N VAL A 21 -1.92 1.02 -0.62
CA VAL A 21 -0.78 0.09 -0.47
C VAL A 21 0.21 0.58 0.58
N MET A 22 0.31 1.90 0.82
CA MET A 22 1.23 2.46 1.81
C MET A 22 0.75 2.34 3.25
N ALA A 23 -0.55 2.53 3.52
CA ALA A 23 -1.10 2.50 4.89
C ALA A 23 -0.85 1.15 5.61
N PRO A 24 -0.99 -0.01 4.96
CA PRO A 24 -0.71 -1.30 5.59
C PRO A 24 0.75 -1.51 5.99
N VAL A 25 1.72 -0.88 5.32
CA VAL A 25 3.16 -1.12 5.59
C VAL A 25 3.54 -0.68 7.01
N SER A 26 3.04 0.48 7.43
CA SER A 26 3.29 0.99 8.78
C SER A 26 2.52 0.15 9.81
N GLN A 27 1.25 -0.17 9.54
CA GLN A 27 0.42 -1.01 10.41
C GLN A 27 1.03 -2.41 10.61
N LEU A 28 1.51 -3.03 9.53
CA LEU A 28 2.17 -4.33 9.57
C LEU A 28 3.46 -4.25 10.40
N SER A 29 4.24 -3.19 10.21
CA SER A 29 5.46 -2.96 11.01
C SER A 29 5.14 -2.76 12.49
N CYS A 30 4.01 -2.14 12.81
CA CYS A 30 3.51 -1.98 14.17
C CYS A 30 3.06 -3.28 14.81
N LEU A 31 2.42 -4.15 14.01
CA LEU A 31 1.80 -5.39 14.45
C LEU A 31 2.84 -6.50 14.66
N TRP A 32 3.85 -6.58 13.78
CA TRP A 32 4.81 -7.68 13.76
C TRP A 32 6.18 -7.37 14.39
N PHE A 33 6.55 -6.09 14.59
CA PHE A 33 7.84 -5.71 15.19
C PHE A 33 7.67 -4.84 16.44
N GLY A 34 8.56 -5.06 17.42
CA GLY A 34 8.61 -4.25 18.64
C GLY A 34 9.07 -2.81 18.39
N THR A 35 8.86 -1.92 19.37
CA THR A 35 9.12 -0.47 19.25
C THR A 35 10.55 -0.14 18.77
N ASN A 36 11.56 -0.87 19.24
CA ASN A 36 12.96 -0.63 18.88
C ASN A 36 13.33 -1.15 17.47
N GLU A 37 12.57 -2.10 16.93
CA GLU A 37 12.86 -2.74 15.65
C GLU A 37 11.97 -2.22 14.51
N ARG A 38 10.87 -1.54 14.84
CA ARG A 38 9.93 -0.96 13.87
C ARG A 38 10.60 -0.01 12.87
N THR A 39 11.53 0.83 13.33
CA THR A 39 12.25 1.77 12.45
C THR A 39 13.10 1.02 11.44
N ARG A 40 13.74 -0.08 11.85
CA ARG A 40 14.57 -0.92 10.97
C ARG A 40 13.72 -1.71 9.98
N ALA A 41 12.58 -2.23 10.43
CA ALA A 41 11.62 -2.91 9.56
C ALA A 41 11.05 -1.96 8.49
N THR A 42 10.63 -0.76 8.92
CA THR A 42 10.11 0.28 8.01
C THR A 42 11.18 0.71 7.00
N SER A 43 12.43 0.95 7.45
CA SER A 43 13.49 1.36 6.53
C SER A 43 13.85 0.25 5.53
N ALA A 44 13.89 -1.01 5.96
CA ALA A 44 14.06 -2.14 5.05
C ALA A 44 12.94 -2.22 4.00
N ALA A 45 11.68 -2.00 4.42
CA ALA A 45 10.54 -1.96 3.50
C ALA A 45 10.64 -0.80 2.49
N LEU A 46 11.10 0.38 2.91
CA LEU A 46 11.33 1.51 2.01
C LEU A 46 12.49 1.26 1.02
N VAL A 47 13.54 0.57 1.47
CA VAL A 47 14.64 0.17 0.57
C VAL A 47 14.14 -0.82 -0.47
N ALA A 48 13.39 -1.85 -0.06
CA ALA A 48 12.73 -2.77 -1.00
C ALA A 48 11.77 -2.05 -1.96
N SER A 49 11.02 -1.07 -1.42
CA SER A 49 10.32 0.04 -2.06
C SER A 49 10.93 0.52 -3.37
N ASN A 50 12.18 0.97 -3.23
CA ASN A 50 12.90 1.66 -4.28
C ASN A 50 13.70 0.69 -5.17
N LEU A 51 14.12 -0.45 -4.63
CA LEU A 51 14.88 -1.45 -5.38
C LEU A 51 14.06 -2.08 -6.52
N GLY A 52 12.78 -2.35 -6.32
CA GLY A 52 11.91 -2.96 -7.35
C GLY A 52 11.92 -2.17 -8.67
N PRO A 53 11.59 -0.87 -8.67
CA PRO A 53 11.72 -0.01 -9.84
C PRO A 53 13.14 0.05 -10.40
N THR A 54 14.19 0.10 -9.56
CA THR A 54 15.59 0.09 -10.03
C THR A 54 15.91 -1.15 -10.87
N PHE A 55 15.53 -2.34 -10.39
CA PHE A 55 15.68 -3.58 -11.17
C PHE A 55 14.79 -3.59 -12.40
N GLY A 56 13.57 -3.05 -12.29
CA GLY A 56 12.66 -2.86 -13.41
C GLY A 56 13.33 -2.07 -14.53
N PHE A 57 13.93 -0.92 -14.23
CA PHE A 57 14.64 -0.10 -15.22
C PHE A 57 15.83 -0.82 -15.84
N LEU A 58 16.59 -1.59 -15.06
CA LEU A 58 17.75 -2.32 -15.56
C LEU A 58 17.35 -3.49 -16.49
N ILE A 59 16.25 -4.19 -16.18
CA ILE A 59 15.79 -5.38 -16.91
C ILE A 59 14.91 -5.01 -18.12
N SER A 60 14.13 -3.93 -18.02
CA SER A 60 13.19 -3.49 -19.07
C SER A 60 13.76 -3.45 -20.49
N PRO A 61 14.95 -2.85 -20.75
CA PRO A 61 15.49 -2.78 -22.11
C PRO A 61 15.90 -4.14 -22.69
N TYR A 62 16.20 -5.13 -21.85
CA TYR A 62 16.51 -6.49 -22.31
C TYR A 62 15.26 -7.26 -22.76
N ILE A 63 14.10 -6.95 -22.17
CA ILE A 63 12.81 -7.58 -22.51
C ILE A 63 12.12 -6.83 -23.66
N VAL A 64 12.21 -5.50 -23.67
CA VAL A 64 11.54 -4.64 -24.65
C VAL A 64 12.54 -4.17 -25.70
N SER A 65 12.73 -4.98 -26.74
CA SER A 65 13.50 -4.59 -27.93
C SER A 65 12.66 -3.92 -29.01
N LYS A 66 11.32 -4.07 -28.94
CA LYS A 66 10.34 -3.50 -29.88
C LYS A 66 9.11 -3.00 -29.12
N PRO A 67 8.38 -1.99 -29.63
CA PRO A 67 7.16 -1.50 -28.98
C PRO A 67 6.08 -2.57 -28.81
N ASP A 68 6.04 -3.57 -29.69
CA ASP A 68 5.12 -4.72 -29.58
C ASP A 68 5.42 -5.63 -28.38
N ASN A 69 6.60 -5.47 -27.74
CA ASN A 69 6.99 -6.25 -26.57
C ASN A 69 6.49 -5.65 -25.24
N VAL A 70 5.96 -4.43 -25.25
CA VAL A 70 5.48 -3.73 -24.05
C VAL A 70 4.39 -4.52 -23.30
N PRO A 71 3.39 -5.13 -23.97
CA PRO A 71 2.40 -5.97 -23.30
C PRO A 71 3.02 -7.18 -22.58
N TYR A 72 4.07 -7.80 -23.14
CA TYR A 72 4.75 -8.93 -22.51
C TYR A 72 5.45 -8.53 -21.21
N LEU A 73 6.08 -7.34 -21.18
CA LEU A 73 6.66 -6.79 -19.96
C LEU A 73 5.60 -6.51 -18.89
N LEU A 74 4.44 -6.00 -19.29
CA LEU A 74 3.28 -5.81 -18.40
C LEU A 74 2.78 -7.13 -17.81
N PHE A 75 2.59 -8.16 -18.64
CA PHE A 75 2.19 -9.49 -18.15
C PHE A 75 3.22 -10.11 -17.21
N PHE A 76 4.51 -9.92 -17.49
CA PHE A 76 5.58 -10.35 -16.59
C PHE A 76 5.49 -9.65 -15.23
N HIS A 77 5.26 -8.34 -15.21
CA HIS A 77 5.13 -7.57 -13.98
C HIS A 77 3.90 -7.99 -13.16
N VAL A 78 2.75 -8.21 -13.83
CA VAL A 78 1.53 -8.72 -13.20
C VAL A 78 1.75 -10.13 -12.65
N GLY A 79 2.44 -10.99 -13.39
CA GLY A 79 2.79 -12.35 -12.94
C GLY A 79 3.67 -12.33 -11.69
N LEU A 80 4.70 -11.48 -11.67
CA LEU A 80 5.56 -11.32 -10.50
C LEU A 80 4.79 -10.80 -9.28
N ALA A 81 3.94 -9.79 -9.49
CA ALA A 81 3.08 -9.24 -8.43
C ALA A 81 2.09 -10.29 -7.90
N PHE A 82 1.50 -11.09 -8.78
CA PHE A 82 0.57 -12.16 -8.41
C PHE A 82 1.27 -13.24 -7.57
N VAL A 83 2.45 -13.69 -8.00
CA VAL A 83 3.25 -14.67 -7.23
C VAL A 83 3.62 -14.10 -5.86
N ALA A 84 4.10 -12.86 -5.80
CA ALA A 84 4.43 -12.21 -4.53
C ALA A 84 3.20 -12.08 -3.61
N CYS A 85 2.03 -11.75 -4.16
CA CYS A 85 0.77 -11.69 -3.44
C CYS A 85 0.40 -13.06 -2.87
N VAL A 86 0.41 -14.11 -3.69
CA VAL A 86 0.11 -15.48 -3.25
C VAL A 86 1.08 -15.94 -2.16
N LEU A 87 2.39 -15.73 -2.36
CA LEU A 87 3.39 -16.07 -1.35
C LEU A 87 3.16 -15.32 -0.03
N THR A 88 2.81 -14.04 -0.10
CA THR A 88 2.50 -13.24 1.09
C THR A 88 1.28 -13.79 1.82
N LEU A 89 0.21 -14.13 1.08
CA LEU A 89 -1.01 -14.71 1.67
C LEU A 89 -0.78 -16.09 2.28
N LEU A 90 0.15 -16.89 1.73
CA LEU A 90 0.48 -18.22 2.26
C LEU A 90 1.43 -18.15 3.47
N TYR A 91 2.40 -17.23 3.46
CA TYR A 91 3.44 -17.16 4.48
C TYR A 91 3.05 -16.27 5.68
N PHE A 92 2.38 -15.14 5.44
CA PHE A 92 1.95 -14.21 6.49
C PHE A 92 0.48 -14.44 6.83
N PRO A 93 0.15 -15.12 7.94
CA PRO A 93 -1.22 -15.14 8.45
C PRO A 93 -1.66 -13.71 8.81
N SER A 94 -2.96 -13.45 8.72
CA SER A 94 -3.56 -12.13 8.95
C SER A 94 -3.30 -11.56 10.34
N VAL A 95 -2.91 -12.39 11.32
CA VAL A 95 -2.58 -11.99 12.69
C VAL A 95 -1.37 -12.79 13.19
N PRO A 96 -0.36 -12.15 13.81
CA PRO A 96 0.74 -12.88 14.44
C PRO A 96 0.24 -13.72 15.64
N PRO A 97 0.76 -14.94 15.84
CA PRO A 97 0.28 -15.85 16.90
C PRO A 97 0.57 -15.37 18.33
N SER A 98 1.52 -14.45 18.52
CA SER A 98 1.78 -13.78 19.80
C SER A 98 2.08 -12.30 19.58
N PRO A 99 1.46 -11.37 20.32
CA PRO A 99 1.72 -9.94 20.17
C PRO A 99 3.16 -9.62 20.62
N PRO A 100 4.00 -9.01 19.77
CA PRO A 100 5.39 -8.70 20.11
C PRO A 100 5.55 -7.44 20.99
N SER A 101 4.49 -6.65 21.20
CA SER A 101 4.52 -5.44 22.03
C SER A 101 3.13 -5.02 22.55
N PRO A 102 3.04 -4.19 23.62
CA PRO A 102 1.76 -3.64 24.11
C PRO A 102 0.99 -2.85 23.04
N ALA A 103 1.71 -2.23 22.10
CA ALA A 103 1.10 -1.52 20.97
C ALA A 103 0.47 -2.50 19.95
N ALA A 104 1.09 -3.66 19.73
CA ALA A 104 0.51 -4.70 18.89
C ALA A 104 -0.73 -5.34 19.56
N GLU A 105 -0.70 -5.50 20.88
CA GLU A 105 -1.85 -5.97 21.66
C GLU A 105 -3.05 -5.00 21.53
N LEU A 106 -2.82 -3.70 21.71
CA LEU A 106 -3.86 -2.68 21.53
C LEU A 106 -4.45 -2.72 20.11
N LEU A 107 -3.61 -2.86 19.08
CA LEU A 107 -4.07 -2.93 17.68
C LEU A 107 -4.89 -4.20 17.37
N ILE A 108 -4.62 -5.31 18.06
CA ILE A 108 -5.37 -6.57 17.89
C ILE A 108 -6.73 -6.49 18.59
N TYR A 109 -6.78 -5.93 19.80
CA TYR A 109 -8.03 -5.81 20.57
C TYR A 109 -8.91 -4.62 20.18
N HIS A 110 -8.32 -3.54 19.64
CA HIS A 110 -9.02 -2.34 19.23
C HIS A 110 -8.76 -2.04 17.74
N PRO A 111 -9.51 -2.66 16.81
CA PRO A 111 -9.24 -2.56 15.38
C PRO A 111 -9.45 -1.13 14.86
N LEU A 112 -8.43 -0.59 14.21
CA LEU A 112 -8.39 0.79 13.70
C LEU A 112 -9.50 1.13 12.69
N SER A 113 -10.21 0.14 12.13
CA SER A 113 -11.31 0.40 11.18
C SER A 113 -12.51 1.09 11.83
N GLU A 114 -12.83 0.78 13.09
CA GLU A 114 -13.90 1.47 13.83
C GLU A 114 -13.48 2.89 14.23
N GLU A 115 -12.23 3.04 14.67
CA GLU A 115 -11.69 4.34 15.12
C GLU A 115 -11.47 5.32 13.94
N GLN A 116 -10.91 4.85 12.81
CA GLN A 116 -10.74 5.67 11.60
C GLN A 116 -12.09 6.15 11.06
N GLY A 117 -13.11 5.29 11.06
CA GLY A 117 -14.47 5.67 10.65
C GLY A 117 -15.06 6.76 11.54
N ALA A 118 -14.84 6.67 12.86
CA ALA A 118 -15.27 7.70 13.82
C ALA A 118 -14.49 9.01 13.63
N HIS A 119 -13.17 8.96 13.46
CA HIS A 119 -12.32 10.13 13.24
C HIS A 119 -12.61 10.86 11.93
N VAL A 120 -12.84 10.13 10.83
CA VAL A 120 -13.21 10.74 9.55
C VAL A 120 -14.58 11.41 9.64
N ARG A 121 -15.56 10.77 10.28
CA ARG A 121 -16.89 11.38 10.51
C ARG A 121 -16.79 12.63 11.38
N LEU A 122 -15.99 12.60 12.44
CA LEU A 122 -15.73 13.75 13.30
C LEU A 122 -15.04 14.88 12.55
N TYR A 123 -14.01 14.56 11.77
CA TYR A 123 -13.30 15.53 10.93
C TYR A 123 -14.22 16.17 9.90
N LEU A 124 -14.98 15.37 9.15
CA LEU A 124 -15.96 15.86 8.18
C LEU A 124 -17.03 16.71 8.86
N ARG A 125 -17.47 16.33 10.07
CA ARG A 125 -18.41 17.12 10.86
C ARG A 125 -17.80 18.46 11.28
N ASN A 126 -16.54 18.48 11.72
CA ASN A 126 -15.84 19.71 12.11
C ASN A 126 -15.63 20.63 10.89
N VAL A 127 -15.23 20.08 9.74
CA VAL A 127 -15.07 20.83 8.49
C VAL A 127 -16.42 21.38 8.03
N TRP A 128 -17.46 20.56 8.08
CA TRP A 128 -18.81 20.99 7.73
C TRP A 128 -19.30 22.09 8.69
N GLN A 129 -19.03 21.97 9.99
CA GLN A 129 -19.33 23.00 10.97
C GLN A 129 -18.58 24.31 10.68
N CYS A 130 -17.29 24.26 10.35
CA CYS A 130 -16.52 25.43 9.95
C CYS A 130 -17.09 26.10 8.68
N LEU A 131 -17.57 25.31 7.71
CA LEU A 131 -18.17 25.82 6.48
C LEU A 131 -19.59 26.36 6.66
N SER A 132 -20.30 25.93 7.72
CA SER A 132 -21.69 26.33 7.98
C SER A 132 -21.83 27.39 9.06
N THR A 133 -20.79 27.70 9.83
CA THR A 133 -20.75 28.92 10.66
C THR A 133 -20.52 30.14 9.78
N PRO A 134 -21.46 31.11 9.73
CA PRO A 134 -21.17 32.41 9.16
C PRO A 134 -20.12 33.12 10.04
N SER A 135 -19.08 33.66 9.40
CA SER A 135 -18.05 34.50 10.03
C SER A 135 -18.62 35.74 10.68
#